data_AF-A0A7Z9KFF6-F1
#
_entry.id   AF-A0A7Z9KFF6-F1
#
_cell.length_a   1.000
_cell.length_b   1.000
_cell.length_c   1.000
_cell.angle_alpha   90.00
_cell.angle_beta   90.00
_cell.angle_gamma   90.00
#
_symmetry.space_group_name_H-M   'P 1'
#
loop_
_entity.id
_entity.type
_entity.pdbx_description
1 polymer ?
#
loop_
_entity_poly.entity_id
_entity_poly.type
_entity_poly.pdbx_seq_one_letter_code
_entity_poly.pdbx_strand_id
1 'polypeptide(L)'
;NDVSAVFRSTAEGETGHAFGHLEFLTETGDPATGQPIGATADNLKAAVAGETHEYTDMYPGMARTARDEGFDEVADWFETLAKAEKSHAGRFQKAFDSLG
;
A
#
# COMPACT_ATOMS: atom_id res chain seq x y z
N ASN A 1 -10.85 -13.32 26.59
CA ASN A 1 -11.94 -14.07 25.92
C ASN A 1 -11.30 -14.84 24.76
N ASP A 2 -11.48 -16.15 24.76
CA ASP A 2 -10.78 -17.12 23.89
C ASP A 2 -10.95 -16.83 22.39
N VAL A 3 -12.12 -16.30 22.01
CA VAL A 3 -12.45 -15.90 20.63
C VAL A 3 -11.43 -14.92 20.03
N SER A 4 -10.94 -13.95 20.81
CA SER A 4 -9.95 -12.98 20.31
C SER A 4 -8.57 -13.61 20.05
N ALA A 5 -8.25 -14.72 20.72
CA ALA A 5 -7.02 -15.45 20.47
C ALA A 5 -7.13 -16.26 19.17
N VAL A 6 -8.29 -16.90 18.94
CA VAL A 6 -8.59 -17.59 17.69
C VAL A 6 -8.45 -16.66 16.50
N PHE A 7 -9.07 -15.48 16.52
CA PHE A 7 -8.94 -14.51 15.41
C PHE A 7 -7.50 -14.11 15.11
N ARG A 8 -6.68 -13.88 16.15
CA ARG A 8 -5.26 -13.53 15.95
C ARG A 8 -4.47 -14.69 15.37
N SER A 9 -4.66 -15.89 15.91
CA SER A 9 -3.98 -17.09 15.41
C SER A 9 -4.36 -17.41 13.96
N THR A 10 -5.63 -17.23 13.58
CA THR A 10 -6.04 -17.35 12.18
C THR A 10 -5.37 -16.29 11.32
N ALA A 11 -5.35 -15.01 11.73
CA ALA A 11 -4.71 -13.94 10.96
C ALA A 11 -3.20 -14.14 10.76
N GLU A 12 -2.51 -14.73 11.75
CA GLU A 12 -1.11 -15.16 11.60
C GLU A 12 -0.95 -16.24 10.52
N GLY A 13 -1.87 -17.22 10.47
CA GLY A 13 -1.92 -18.22 9.39
C GLY A 13 -2.13 -17.59 8.01
N GLU A 14 -3.09 -16.65 7.90
CA GLU A 14 -3.36 -15.94 6.64
C GLU A 14 -2.17 -15.07 6.19
N THR A 15 -1.37 -14.58 7.13
CA THR A 15 -0.11 -13.89 6.81
C THR A 15 0.86 -14.85 6.10
N GLY A 16 0.96 -16.10 6.57
CA GLY A 16 1.75 -17.14 5.92
C GLY A 16 1.23 -17.48 4.51
N HIS A 17 -0.09 -17.53 4.31
CA HIS A 17 -0.68 -17.72 2.98
C HIS A 17 -0.31 -16.58 2.03
N ALA A 18 -0.41 -15.32 2.48
CA ALA A 18 -0.04 -14.15 1.68
C ALA A 18 1.43 -14.16 1.26
N PHE A 19 2.35 -14.55 2.16
CA PHE A 19 3.77 -14.72 1.81
C PHE A 19 3.98 -15.82 0.76
N GLY A 20 3.34 -16.97 0.92
CA GLY A 20 3.40 -18.05 -0.07
C GLY A 20 2.88 -17.62 -1.44
N HIS A 21 1.83 -16.80 -1.50
CA HIS A 21 1.36 -16.21 -2.76
C HIS A 21 2.38 -15.25 -3.37
N LEU A 22 2.97 -14.36 -2.57
CA LEU A 22 3.98 -13.41 -3.04
C LEU A 22 5.22 -14.09 -3.60
N GLU A 23 5.64 -15.24 -3.05
CA GLU A 23 6.76 -16.03 -3.59
C GLU A 23 6.50 -16.44 -5.05
N PHE A 24 5.31 -16.94 -5.37
CA PHE A 24 4.96 -17.26 -6.77
C PHE A 24 4.81 -16.01 -7.65
N LEU A 25 4.27 -14.93 -7.10
CA LEU A 25 4.10 -13.68 -7.85
C LEU A 25 5.43 -12.99 -8.20
N THR A 26 6.54 -13.36 -7.56
CA THR A 26 7.87 -12.86 -7.96
C THR A 26 8.20 -13.12 -9.43
N GLU A 27 7.63 -14.17 -10.03
CA GLU A 27 7.80 -14.49 -11.46
C GLU A 27 7.07 -13.50 -12.39
N THR A 28 6.02 -12.84 -11.91
CA THR A 28 5.15 -11.96 -12.70
C THR A 28 5.19 -10.49 -12.29
N GLY A 29 5.78 -10.19 -11.13
CA GLY A 29 5.86 -8.85 -10.56
C GLY A 29 4.81 -8.56 -9.49
N ASP A 30 4.96 -7.38 -8.88
CA ASP A 30 4.13 -6.83 -7.82
C ASP A 30 2.68 -6.71 -8.31
N PRO A 31 1.70 -7.34 -7.63
CA PRO A 31 0.31 -7.30 -8.05
C PRO A 31 -0.31 -5.90 -8.02
N ALA A 32 0.24 -4.95 -7.25
CA ALA A 32 -0.26 -3.58 -7.16
C ALA A 32 0.29 -2.68 -8.28
N THR A 33 1.50 -2.95 -8.77
CA THR A 33 2.22 -2.02 -9.66
C THR A 33 2.77 -2.62 -10.94
N GLY A 34 2.83 -3.95 -11.03
CA GLY A 34 3.50 -4.70 -12.10
C GLY A 34 5.03 -4.60 -12.09
N GLN A 35 5.62 -3.93 -11.09
CA GLN A 35 7.07 -3.80 -10.97
C GLN A 35 7.72 -5.11 -10.49
N PRO A 36 9.02 -5.36 -10.74
CA PRO A 36 9.69 -6.55 -10.22
C PRO A 36 9.68 -6.62 -8.68
N ILE A 37 9.58 -7.83 -8.13
CA ILE A 37 9.72 -8.11 -6.69
C ILE A 37 11.07 -8.81 -6.46
N GLY A 38 11.78 -8.44 -5.40
CA GLY A 38 12.92 -9.20 -4.90
C GLY A 38 14.00 -8.30 -4.31
N ALA A 39 14.86 -7.74 -5.17
CA ALA A 39 15.93 -6.87 -4.72
C ALA A 39 15.36 -5.64 -3.99
N THR A 40 16.05 -5.17 -2.95
CA THR A 40 15.60 -4.00 -2.17
C THR A 40 15.36 -2.78 -3.05
N ALA A 41 16.19 -2.57 -4.08
CA ALA A 41 16.02 -1.49 -5.04
C ALA A 41 14.71 -1.62 -5.84
N ASP A 42 14.31 -2.82 -6.23
CA ASP A 42 13.08 -3.05 -7.00
C ASP A 42 11.84 -2.92 -6.10
N ASN A 43 11.90 -3.46 -4.89
CA ASN A 43 10.83 -3.30 -3.90
C ASN A 43 10.59 -1.82 -3.57
N LEU A 44 11.65 -1.02 -3.43
CA LEU A 44 11.53 0.42 -3.18
C LEU A 44 10.95 1.17 -4.39
N LYS A 45 11.30 0.79 -5.62
CA LYS A 45 10.68 1.37 -6.83
C LYS A 45 9.20 1.03 -6.90
N ALA A 46 8.84 -0.22 -6.62
CA ALA A 46 7.45 -0.66 -6.58
C ALA A 46 6.65 0.12 -5.53
N ALA A 47 7.18 0.23 -4.31
CA ALA A 47 6.58 1.03 -3.25
C ALA A 47 6.41 2.51 -3.66
N VAL A 48 7.46 3.17 -4.18
CA VAL A 48 7.34 4.57 -4.64
C VAL A 48 6.29 4.72 -5.73
N ALA A 49 6.19 3.79 -6.68
CA ALA A 49 5.22 3.83 -7.75
C ALA A 49 3.78 3.71 -7.23
N GLY A 50 3.53 2.72 -6.35
CA GLY A 50 2.23 2.51 -5.72
C GLY A 50 1.80 3.73 -4.91
N GLU A 51 2.60 4.11 -3.93
CA GLU A 51 2.35 5.27 -3.05
C GLU A 51 2.12 6.56 -3.86
N THR A 52 2.89 6.77 -4.94
CA THR A 52 2.70 7.93 -5.82
C THR A 52 1.35 7.93 -6.50
N HIS A 53 0.91 6.80 -7.05
CA HIS A 53 -0.43 6.69 -7.63
C HIS A 53 -1.51 6.96 -6.57
N GLU A 54 -1.32 6.46 -5.35
CA GLU A 54 -2.28 6.64 -4.26
C GLU A 54 -2.48 8.11 -3.90
N TYR A 55 -1.40 8.87 -3.67
CA TYR A 55 -1.53 10.28 -3.26
C TYR A 55 -1.80 11.26 -4.40
N THR A 56 -1.48 10.91 -5.64
CA THR A 56 -1.68 11.83 -6.80
C THR A 56 -3.06 11.66 -7.43
N ASP A 57 -3.54 10.42 -7.54
CA ASP A 57 -4.73 10.10 -8.33
C ASP A 57 -5.81 9.42 -7.50
N MET A 58 -5.50 8.29 -6.86
CA MET A 58 -6.50 7.42 -6.26
C MET A 58 -7.26 8.10 -5.11
N TYR A 59 -6.56 8.49 -4.05
CA TYR A 59 -7.20 9.12 -2.89
C TYR A 59 -7.80 10.49 -3.22
N PRO A 60 -7.16 11.37 -4.02
CA PRO A 60 -7.81 12.60 -4.47
C PRO A 60 -9.07 12.32 -5.30
N GLY A 61 -9.09 11.27 -6.12
CA GLY A 61 -10.28 10.83 -6.85
C GLY A 61 -11.40 10.36 -5.93
N MET A 62 -11.08 9.49 -4.98
CA MET A 62 -12.01 9.00 -3.97
C MET A 62 -12.59 10.14 -3.11
N ALA A 63 -11.76 11.11 -2.71
CA ALA A 63 -12.19 12.28 -1.95
C ALA A 63 -13.19 13.13 -2.73
N ARG A 64 -12.94 13.38 -4.04
CA ARG A 64 -13.88 14.10 -4.91
C ARG A 64 -15.21 13.37 -5.01
N THR A 65 -15.20 12.07 -5.32
CA THR A 65 -16.42 11.27 -5.41
C THR A 65 -17.19 11.27 -4.09
N ALA A 66 -16.51 11.08 -2.96
CA ALA A 66 -17.14 11.10 -1.64
C ALA A 66 -17.82 12.45 -1.35
N ARG A 67 -17.19 13.57 -1.73
CA ARG A 67 -17.76 14.91 -1.57
C ARG A 67 -18.96 15.14 -2.50
N ASP A 68 -18.89 14.66 -3.75
CA ASP A 68 -20.01 14.72 -4.70
C ASP A 68 -21.22 13.91 -4.23
N GLU A 69 -20.98 12.80 -3.51
CA GLU A 69 -22.03 11.96 -2.91
C GLU A 69 -22.52 12.45 -1.53
N GLY A 70 -21.94 13.54 -0.99
CA GLY A 70 -22.34 14.14 0.28
C GLY A 70 -21.72 13.50 1.53
N PHE A 71 -20.64 12.72 1.37
CA PHE A 71 -19.90 12.09 2.47
C PHE A 71 -18.65 12.92 2.85
N ASP A 72 -18.85 14.11 3.40
CA ASP A 72 -17.76 15.06 3.69
C ASP A 72 -16.68 14.51 4.65
N GLU A 73 -17.07 13.81 5.72
CA GLU A 73 -16.12 13.21 6.67
C GLU A 73 -15.26 12.12 6.01
N VAL A 74 -15.84 11.38 5.05
CA VAL A 74 -15.13 10.35 4.29
C VAL A 74 -14.17 10.99 3.29
N ALA A 75 -14.58 12.10 2.65
CA ALA A 75 -13.70 12.87 1.78
C ALA A 75 -12.49 13.42 2.54
N ASP A 76 -12.70 14.00 3.73
CA ASP A 76 -11.62 14.50 4.60
C ASP A 76 -10.67 13.37 5.03
N TRP A 77 -11.22 12.18 5.26
CA TRP A 77 -10.42 11.00 5.55
C TRP A 77 -9.54 10.60 4.37
N PHE A 78 -10.08 10.53 3.15
CA PHE A 78 -9.28 10.23 1.95
C PHE A 78 -8.21 11.30 1.68
N GLU A 79 -8.49 12.58 1.92
CA GLU A 79 -7.47 13.64 1.83
C GLU A 79 -6.36 13.48 2.89
N THR A 80 -6.70 12.94 4.06
CA THR A 80 -5.73 12.63 5.11
C THR A 80 -4.84 11.45 4.70
N LEU A 81 -5.42 10.40 4.12
CA LEU A 81 -4.66 9.27 3.57
C LEU A 81 -3.72 9.71 2.45
N ALA A 82 -4.18 10.55 1.51
CA ALA A 82 -3.30 11.11 0.47
C ALA A 82 -2.07 11.83 1.05
N LYS A 83 -2.21 12.55 2.17
CA LYS A 83 -1.07 13.20 2.84
C LYS A 83 -0.11 12.19 3.47
N ALA A 84 -0.64 11.09 4.00
CA ALA A 84 0.16 9.99 4.56
C ALA A 84 0.97 9.28 3.47
N GLU A 85 0.33 8.88 2.37
CA GLU A 85 0.99 8.18 1.26
C GLU A 85 2.04 9.06 0.58
N LYS A 86 1.81 10.38 0.49
CA LYS A 86 2.85 11.33 0.06
C LYS A 86 4.09 11.31 0.97
N SER A 87 3.89 11.17 2.28
CA SER A 87 4.98 11.02 3.24
C SER A 87 5.70 9.68 3.08
N HIS A 88 4.96 8.59 2.86
CA HIS A 88 5.51 7.26 2.58
C HIS A 88 6.37 7.25 1.31
N ALA A 89 5.82 7.73 0.18
CA ALA A 89 6.55 7.88 -1.07
C ALA A 89 7.86 8.67 -0.87
N GLY A 90 7.82 9.78 -0.14
CA GLY A 90 9.01 10.58 0.17
C GLY A 90 10.04 9.85 1.04
N ARG A 91 9.62 8.97 1.96
CA ARG A 91 10.52 8.15 2.79
C ARG A 91 11.15 7.03 1.97
N PHE A 92 10.38 6.35 1.13
CA PHE A 92 10.90 5.30 0.26
C PHE A 92 11.85 5.84 -0.80
N GLN A 93 11.54 7.00 -1.41
CA GLN A 93 12.43 7.64 -2.36
C GLN A 93 13.78 7.98 -1.72
N LYS A 94 13.78 8.57 -0.51
CA LYS A 94 15.03 8.84 0.23
C LYS A 94 15.83 7.58 0.52
N ALA A 95 15.16 6.49 0.91
CA ALA A 95 15.81 5.21 1.14
C ALA A 95 16.42 4.66 -0.16
N PHE A 96 15.70 4.77 -1.28
CA PHE A 96 16.17 4.36 -2.59
C PHE A 96 17.40 5.15 -3.04
N ASP A 97 17.35 6.49 -2.92
CA ASP A 97 18.46 7.38 -3.27
C ASP A 97 19.72 7.11 -2.43
N SER A 98 19.55 6.51 -1.25
CA SER A 98 20.65 6.17 -0.33
C SER A 98 21.27 4.79 -0.59
N LEU A 99 20.76 4.01 -1.56
CA LEU A 99 21.26 2.64 -1.83
C LEU A 99 22.66 2.59 -2.47
N GLY A 100 23.10 3.65 -3.15
CA GLY A 100 24.43 3.71 -3.79
C GLY A 100 24.45 3.09 -5.20
#